data_AF-A0A960KBW2-F1
#
_entry.id   AF-A0A960KBW2-F1
#
_cell.length_a   1.000
_cell.length_b   1.000
_cell.length_c   1.000
_cell.angle_alpha   90.00
_cell.angle_beta   90.00
_cell.angle_gamma   90.00
#
_symmetry.space_group_name_H-M   'P 1'
#
loop_
_entity.id
_entity.type
_entity.pdbx_description
1 polymer ?
#
loop_
_entity_poly.entity_id
_entity_poly.type
_entity_poly.pdbx_seq_one_letter_code
_entity_poly.pdbx_strand_id
1 'polypeptide(L)'
;LSERGYAFDVELLSLAHHLGLSMQELPVHWRAVRGSHVRIVVDSGHMAFQVTQLNRRRRKRQVLSAIEAHSTSPSTETDEVIERLRAALPVPAPVVPWEKGALAILPFVEPVDGTELAAAMERNLPGLLVRPTTIASTQILEPADERFRTGLQER
;
A
#
# COMPACT_ATOMS: atom_id res chain seq x y z
N LEU A 1 -4.28 -2.83 6.99
CA LEU A 1 -4.23 -4.31 6.97
C LEU A 1 -5.39 -4.84 7.81
N SER A 2 -6.26 -5.69 7.26
CA SER A 2 -7.48 -6.14 7.96
C SER A 2 -7.41 -7.56 8.51
N GLU A 3 -6.41 -8.34 8.09
CA GLU A 3 -6.28 -9.75 8.46
C GLU A 3 -5.47 -9.96 9.76
N ARG A 4 -5.68 -11.13 10.40
CA ARG A 4 -4.91 -11.60 11.56
C ARG A 4 -4.33 -12.98 11.27
N GLY A 5 -3.17 -13.30 11.86
CA GLY A 5 -2.48 -14.59 11.65
C GLY A 5 -1.84 -14.68 10.26
N TYR A 6 -1.58 -15.90 9.75
CA TYR A 6 -0.82 -16.15 8.50
C TYR A 6 -1.37 -15.47 7.24
N ALA A 7 -2.67 -15.16 7.24
CA ALA A 7 -3.36 -14.42 6.19
C ALA A 7 -2.82 -13.00 5.97
N PHE A 8 -2.37 -12.38 7.06
CA PHE A 8 -1.77 -11.05 7.09
C PHE A 8 -0.48 -11.02 6.28
N ASP A 9 0.39 -12.01 6.45
CA ASP A 9 1.69 -12.05 5.77
C ASP A 9 1.52 -12.15 4.25
N VAL A 10 0.57 -12.94 3.77
CA VAL A 10 0.26 -13.06 2.34
C VAL A 10 -0.37 -11.79 1.77
N GLU A 11 -1.21 -11.10 2.55
CA GLU A 11 -1.77 -9.79 2.17
C GLU A 11 -0.66 -8.74 2.04
N LEU A 12 0.22 -8.69 3.03
CA LEU A 12 1.36 -7.78 3.09
C LEU A 12 2.31 -7.98 1.90
N LEU A 13 2.70 -9.23 1.62
CA LEU A 13 3.59 -9.56 0.51
C LEU A 13 2.95 -9.29 -0.86
N SER A 14 1.67 -9.64 -1.04
CA SER A 14 0.95 -9.37 -2.29
C SER A 14 0.85 -7.87 -2.56
N LEU A 15 0.57 -7.07 -1.53
CA LEU A 15 0.46 -5.63 -1.64
C LEU A 15 1.83 -5.01 -1.93
N ALA A 16 2.88 -5.43 -1.23
CA ALA A 16 4.25 -4.99 -1.48
C ALA A 16 4.68 -5.27 -2.93
N HIS A 17 4.37 -6.47 -3.45
CA HIS A 17 4.68 -6.85 -4.82
C HIS A 17 3.95 -5.97 -5.86
N HIS A 18 2.64 -5.78 -5.71
CA HIS A 18 1.86 -4.94 -6.66
C HIS A 18 2.26 -3.46 -6.61
N LEU A 19 2.76 -3.00 -5.46
CA LEU A 19 3.24 -1.64 -5.26
C LEU A 19 4.69 -1.42 -5.70
N GLY A 20 5.35 -2.46 -6.24
CA GLY A 20 6.74 -2.38 -6.69
C GLY A 20 7.75 -2.12 -5.55
N LEU A 21 7.42 -2.51 -4.31
CA LEU A 21 8.33 -2.40 -3.18
C LEU A 21 9.38 -3.51 -3.25
N SER A 22 10.63 -3.18 -2.94
CA SER A 22 11.71 -4.16 -2.86
C SER A 22 11.53 -5.03 -1.60
N MET A 23 11.46 -6.34 -1.78
CA MET A 23 11.45 -7.30 -0.68
C MET A 23 12.89 -7.73 -0.37
N GLN A 24 13.29 -7.64 0.89
CA GLN A 24 14.58 -8.15 1.36
C GLN A 24 14.33 -9.26 2.37
N GLU A 25 14.86 -10.45 2.09
CA GLU A 25 14.83 -11.56 3.02
C GLU A 25 15.91 -11.37 4.09
N LEU A 26 15.49 -11.32 5.36
CA LEU A 26 16.40 -11.24 6.50
C LEU A 26 16.52 -12.63 7.15
N PRO A 27 17.73 -13.19 7.28
CA PRO A 27 17.90 -14.51 7.88
C PRO A 27 17.54 -14.48 9.37
N VAL A 28 16.51 -15.24 9.75
CA VAL A 28 16.11 -15.43 11.15
C VAL A 28 16.71 -16.73 11.67
N HIS A 29 17.48 -16.65 12.75
CA HIS A 29 18.00 -17.82 13.45
C HIS A 29 16.92 -18.40 14.37
N TRP A 30 16.16 -19.36 13.86
CA TRP A 30 15.18 -20.09 14.65
C TRP A 30 15.88 -21.06 15.61
N ARG A 31 15.77 -20.81 16.92
CA ARG A 31 16.21 -21.76 17.96
C ARG A 31 15.00 -22.52 18.48
N ALA A 32 15.00 -23.84 18.32
CA ALA A 32 13.94 -24.69 18.83
C ALA A 32 13.90 -24.65 20.37
N VAL A 33 12.78 -24.20 20.93
CA VAL A 33 12.51 -24.22 22.38
C VAL A 33 11.66 -25.44 22.69
N ARG A 34 12.07 -26.24 23.68
CA ARG A 34 11.39 -27.47 24.09
C ARG A 34 9.96 -27.15 24.55
N GLY A 35 8.96 -27.66 23.84
CA GLY A 35 7.53 -27.42 24.10
C GLY A 35 6.72 -26.94 22.89
N SER A 36 7.38 -26.44 21.85
CA SER A 36 6.72 -26.06 20.59
C SER A 36 6.46 -27.29 19.72
N HIS A 37 5.21 -27.74 19.63
CA HIS A 37 4.79 -28.81 18.72
C HIS A 37 4.05 -28.19 17.54
N VAL A 38 4.79 -27.83 16.49
CA VAL A 38 4.17 -27.45 15.21
C VAL A 38 3.73 -28.74 14.52
N ARG A 39 2.42 -28.92 14.29
CA ARG A 39 1.88 -30.09 13.60
C ARG A 39 1.90 -29.80 12.10
N ILE A 40 3.10 -29.89 11.52
CA ILE A 40 3.44 -29.50 10.14
C ILE A 40 2.34 -29.81 9.13
N VAL A 41 1.81 -31.04 9.10
CA VAL A 41 0.82 -31.47 8.09
C VAL A 41 -0.57 -30.88 8.33
N VAL A 42 -1.05 -30.89 9.58
CA VAL A 42 -2.39 -30.39 9.94
C VAL A 42 -2.42 -28.86 9.85
N ASP A 43 -1.37 -28.21 10.33
CA ASP A 43 -1.23 -26.76 10.30
C ASP A 43 -1.11 -26.25 8.87
N SER A 44 -0.42 -26.99 7.97
CA SER A 44 -0.34 -26.66 6.54
C SER A 44 -1.69 -26.74 5.83
N GLY A 45 -2.50 -27.78 6.13
CA GLY A 45 -3.83 -27.92 5.56
C GLY A 45 -4.81 -26.84 6.04
N HIS A 46 -4.73 -26.49 7.33
CA HIS A 46 -5.53 -25.42 7.91
C HIS A 46 -5.11 -24.04 7.36
N MET A 47 -3.80 -23.79 7.21
CA MET A 47 -3.28 -22.58 6.55
C MET A 47 -3.73 -22.50 5.09
N ALA A 48 -3.63 -23.59 4.33
CA ALA A 48 -4.07 -23.62 2.93
C ALA A 48 -5.57 -23.32 2.80
N PHE A 49 -6.41 -23.90 3.67
CA PHE A 49 -7.84 -23.62 3.68
C PHE A 49 -8.14 -22.16 4.07
N GLN A 50 -7.45 -21.62 5.08
CA GLN A 50 -7.58 -20.22 5.49
C GLN A 50 -7.19 -19.26 4.36
N VAL A 51 -6.07 -19.51 3.68
CA VAL A 51 -5.62 -18.72 2.52
C VAL A 51 -6.64 -18.82 1.37
N THR A 52 -7.20 -20.00 1.09
CA THR A 52 -8.14 -20.20 -0.02
C THR A 52 -9.51 -19.57 0.24
N GLN A 53 -10.01 -19.71 1.47
CA GLN A 53 -11.25 -19.07 1.93
C GLN A 53 -11.10 -17.55 1.95
N LEU A 54 -9.91 -17.07 2.33
CA LEU A 54 -9.57 -15.66 2.28
C LEU A 54 -9.48 -15.14 0.85
N ASN A 55 -8.86 -15.86 -0.08
CA ASN A 55 -8.78 -15.45 -1.48
C ASN A 55 -10.18 -15.30 -2.12
N ARG A 56 -11.15 -16.10 -1.67
CA ARG A 56 -12.58 -15.94 -2.02
C ARG A 56 -13.26 -14.74 -1.37
N ARG A 57 -12.87 -14.35 -0.16
CA ARG A 57 -13.40 -13.16 0.56
C ARG A 57 -12.71 -11.86 0.15
N ARG A 58 -11.45 -11.91 -0.32
CA ARG A 58 -10.63 -10.80 -0.84
C ARG A 58 -11.25 -10.05 -2.00
N ARG A 59 -12.18 -10.66 -2.74
CA ARG A 59 -13.02 -9.95 -3.73
C ARG A 59 -13.97 -8.91 -3.10
N LYS A 60 -14.06 -8.80 -1.77
CA LYS A 60 -14.88 -7.80 -1.09
C LYS A 60 -14.02 -6.77 -0.34
N ARG A 61 -13.65 -5.70 -1.07
CA ARG A 61 -13.55 -4.29 -0.60
C ARG A 61 -12.75 -4.03 0.68
N GLN A 62 -11.42 -4.08 0.60
CA GLN A 62 -10.58 -3.42 1.61
C GLN A 62 -10.25 -2.00 1.13
N VAL A 63 -10.26 -1.05 2.06
CA VAL A 63 -9.99 0.37 1.79
C VAL A 63 -8.61 0.71 2.37
N LEU A 64 -7.75 1.32 1.56
CA LEU A 64 -6.39 1.72 1.90
C LEU A 64 -6.32 3.23 2.02
N SER A 65 -5.55 3.72 2.99
CA SER A 65 -5.25 5.15 3.10
C SER A 65 -4.38 5.60 1.94
N ALA A 66 -4.63 6.79 1.44
CA ALA A 66 -3.79 7.43 0.44
C ALA A 66 -3.82 8.95 0.60
N ILE A 67 -2.87 9.62 -0.03
CA ILE A 67 -2.78 11.08 -0.04
C ILE A 67 -2.75 11.54 -1.49
N GLU A 68 -3.71 12.39 -1.84
CA GLU A 68 -3.76 13.07 -3.13
C GLU A 68 -3.06 14.41 -3.00
N ALA A 69 -2.24 14.76 -3.99
CA ALA A 69 -1.67 16.09 -4.12
C ALA A 69 -1.89 16.62 -5.53
N HIS A 70 -2.34 17.86 -5.63
CA HIS A 70 -2.51 18.54 -6.90
C HIS A 70 -1.92 19.95 -6.85
N SER A 71 -1.39 20.43 -7.98
CA SER A 71 -0.88 21.78 -8.04
C SER A 71 -2.02 22.80 -7.99
N THR A 72 -1.79 23.92 -7.30
CA THR A 72 -2.66 25.10 -7.38
C THR A 72 -2.33 25.96 -8.60
N SER A 73 -1.19 25.72 -9.25
CA SER A 73 -0.80 26.41 -10.50
C SER A 73 -1.04 25.50 -11.71
N PRO A 74 -1.70 25.99 -12.77
CA PRO A 74 -1.90 25.23 -14.01
C PRO A 74 -0.61 25.00 -14.81
N SER A 75 0.50 25.63 -14.44
CA SER A 75 1.80 25.48 -15.12
C SER A 75 2.69 24.38 -14.55
N THR A 76 2.31 23.76 -13.42
CA THR A 76 3.12 22.73 -12.79
C THR A 76 2.87 21.39 -13.48
N GLU A 77 3.94 20.74 -13.93
CA GLU A 77 3.86 19.42 -14.55
C GLU A 77 3.60 18.33 -13.51
N THR A 78 2.89 17.27 -13.91
CA THR A 78 2.54 16.15 -13.03
C THR A 78 3.77 15.49 -12.39
N ASP A 79 4.87 15.38 -13.15
CA ASP A 79 6.10 14.75 -12.66
C ASP A 79 6.75 15.57 -11.54
N GLU A 80 6.67 16.91 -11.62
CA GLU A 80 7.13 17.77 -10.53
C GLU A 80 6.30 17.55 -9.26
N VAL A 81 4.98 17.38 -9.39
CA VAL A 81 4.09 17.08 -8.26
C VAL A 81 4.44 15.72 -7.65
N ILE A 82 4.68 14.69 -8.47
CA ILE A 82 5.06 13.35 -8.02
C ILE A 82 6.36 13.39 -7.22
N GLU A 83 7.39 14.06 -7.73
CA GLU A 83 8.69 14.12 -7.07
C GLU A 83 8.64 14.92 -5.78
N ARG A 84 7.92 16.05 -5.77
CA ARG A 84 7.72 16.84 -4.55
C ARG A 84 6.92 16.08 -3.51
N LEU A 85 5.87 15.35 -3.92
CA LEU A 85 5.10 14.50 -3.03
C LEU A 85 5.96 13.37 -2.46
N ARG A 86 6.72 12.67 -3.32
CA ARG A 86 7.63 11.59 -2.95
C ARG A 86 8.69 12.04 -1.95
N ALA A 87 9.31 13.20 -2.17
CA ALA A 87 10.35 13.75 -1.29
C ALA A 87 9.83 14.17 0.09
N ALA A 88 8.56 14.55 0.19
CA ALA A 88 7.94 14.99 1.44
C ALA A 88 7.35 13.84 2.28
N LEU A 89 7.24 12.63 1.72
CA LEU A 89 6.70 11.49 2.46
C LEU A 89 7.69 11.04 3.55
N PRO A 90 7.23 10.86 4.81
CA PRO A 90 8.09 10.41 5.90
C PRO A 90 8.49 8.94 5.79
N VAL A 91 7.79 8.19 4.94
CA VAL A 91 8.02 6.76 4.69
C VAL A 91 8.07 6.50 3.19
N PRO A 92 8.92 5.57 2.72
CA PRO A 92 8.88 5.14 1.33
C PRO A 92 7.50 4.59 0.98
N ALA A 93 6.83 5.26 0.05
CA ALA A 93 5.53 4.83 -0.44
C ALA A 93 5.46 4.95 -1.97
N PRO A 94 4.65 4.12 -2.63
CA PRO A 94 4.36 4.26 -4.05
C PRO A 94 3.63 5.57 -4.28
N VAL A 95 4.20 6.39 -5.16
CA VAL A 95 3.56 7.60 -5.69
C VAL A 95 3.34 7.36 -7.17
N VAL A 96 2.09 7.54 -7.61
CA VAL A 96 1.66 7.35 -8.99
C VAL A 96 0.98 8.62 -9.52
N PRO A 97 1.03 8.88 -10.84
CA PRO A 97 0.19 9.89 -11.47
C PRO A 97 -1.29 9.66 -11.13
N TRP A 98 -2.01 10.74 -10.79
CA TRP A 98 -3.42 10.67 -10.43
C TRP A 98 -4.17 11.94 -10.84
N GLU A 99 -5.14 11.78 -11.73
CA GLU A 99 -5.89 12.87 -12.37
C GLU A 99 -5.00 14.03 -12.87
N LYS A 100 -4.90 15.12 -12.10
CA LYS A 100 -4.10 16.33 -12.42
C LYS A 100 -2.90 16.52 -11.49
N GLY A 101 -2.45 15.46 -10.84
CA GLY A 101 -1.39 15.49 -9.86
C GLY A 101 -0.90 14.09 -9.51
N ALA A 102 -0.77 13.81 -8.22
CA ALA A 102 -0.15 12.58 -7.73
C ALA A 102 -0.97 11.95 -6.59
N LEU A 103 -0.89 10.63 -6.50
CA LEU A 103 -1.45 9.83 -5.41
C LEU A 103 -0.34 9.04 -4.73
N ALA A 104 -0.14 9.27 -3.44
CA ALA A 104 0.70 8.46 -2.57
C ALA A 104 -0.15 7.39 -1.89
N ILE A 105 0.17 6.12 -2.10
CA ILE A 105 -0.58 4.99 -1.53
C ILE A 105 0.07 4.59 -0.21
N LEU A 106 -0.71 4.62 0.87
CA LEU A 106 -0.22 4.40 2.23
C LEU A 106 -0.88 3.14 2.84
N PRO A 107 -0.48 1.94 2.39
CA PRO A 107 -1.18 0.70 2.73
C PRO A 107 -1.13 0.32 4.23
N PHE A 108 -0.19 0.90 4.98
CA PHE A 108 0.08 0.61 6.38
C PHE A 108 -0.20 1.79 7.32
N VAL A 109 -0.74 2.89 6.79
CA VAL A 109 -1.09 4.07 7.58
C VAL A 109 -2.58 4.01 7.87
N GLU A 110 -2.98 4.17 9.13
CA GLU A 110 -4.40 4.22 9.47
C GLU A 110 -5.04 5.51 8.91
N PRO A 111 -6.35 5.53 8.58
CA PRO A 111 -6.97 6.70 7.98
C PRO A 111 -6.88 7.98 8.83
N VAL A 112 -6.87 7.84 10.15
CA VAL A 112 -6.68 8.94 11.10
C VAL A 112 -5.29 9.56 10.95
N ASP A 113 -4.26 8.73 10.92
CA ASP A 113 -2.88 9.15 10.70
C ASP A 113 -2.68 9.75 9.31
N GLY A 114 -3.40 9.23 8.30
CA GLY A 114 -3.38 9.74 6.93
C GLY A 114 -3.89 11.18 6.84
N THR A 115 -4.87 11.55 7.65
CA THR A 115 -5.42 12.92 7.71
C THR A 115 -4.44 13.89 8.36
N GLU A 116 -3.82 13.49 9.47
CA GLU A 116 -2.77 14.29 10.13
C GLU A 116 -1.55 14.47 9.21
N LEU A 117 -1.15 13.40 8.54
CA LEU A 117 -0.06 13.42 7.58
C LEU A 117 -0.35 14.35 6.40
N ALA A 118 -1.54 14.25 5.79
CA ALA A 118 -1.93 15.14 4.69
C ALA A 118 -1.88 16.63 5.11
N ALA A 119 -2.39 16.95 6.30
CA ALA A 119 -2.36 18.31 6.83
C ALA A 119 -0.91 18.79 7.10
N ALA A 120 -0.04 17.92 7.59
CA ALA A 120 1.37 18.23 7.77
C ALA A 120 2.10 18.45 6.44
N MET A 121 1.79 17.65 5.42
CA MET A 121 2.36 17.77 4.09
C MET A 121 1.90 19.03 3.37
N GLU A 122 0.60 19.38 3.42
CA GLU A 122 0.08 20.61 2.82
C GLU A 122 0.79 21.86 3.34
N ARG A 123 1.10 21.90 4.65
CA ARG A 123 1.84 23.01 5.27
C ARG A 123 3.28 23.14 4.77
N ASN A 124 3.90 22.03 4.39
CA ASN A 124 5.31 21.97 3.99
C ASN A 124 5.52 21.93 2.46
N LEU A 125 4.43 21.85 1.68
CA LEU A 125 4.45 21.78 0.23
C LEU A 125 3.74 23.00 -0.39
N PRO A 126 4.39 24.17 -0.43
CA PRO A 126 3.77 25.39 -0.94
C PRO A 126 3.37 25.23 -2.41
N GLY A 127 2.13 25.65 -2.74
CA GLY A 127 1.57 25.54 -4.09
C GLY A 127 1.04 24.15 -4.46
N LEU A 128 1.10 23.18 -3.54
CA LEU A 128 0.38 21.91 -3.66
C LEU A 128 -0.77 21.89 -2.65
N LEU A 129 -1.95 21.51 -3.12
CA LEU A 129 -3.07 21.19 -2.28
C LEU A 129 -3.03 19.69 -2.01
N VAL A 130 -2.96 19.32 -0.74
CA VAL A 130 -2.80 17.93 -0.30
C VAL A 130 -4.03 17.50 0.48
N ARG A 131 -4.61 16.34 0.15
CA ARG A 131 -5.83 15.82 0.79
C ARG A 131 -5.68 14.35 1.16
N PRO A 132 -6.19 13.94 2.33
CA PRO A 132 -6.33 12.53 2.63
C PRO A 132 -7.46 11.95 1.76
N THR A 133 -7.21 10.78 1.20
CA THR A 133 -8.18 10.01 0.44
C THR A 133 -8.13 8.56 0.88
N THR A 134 -9.02 7.75 0.32
CA THR A 134 -8.94 6.31 0.48
C THR A 134 -9.20 5.60 -0.84
N ILE A 135 -8.45 4.54 -1.11
CA ILE A 135 -8.56 3.76 -2.35
C ILE A 135 -8.93 2.31 -2.04
N ALA A 136 -9.80 1.70 -2.85
CA ALA A 136 -10.09 0.28 -2.67
C ALA A 136 -8.90 -0.56 -3.14
N SER A 137 -8.52 -1.58 -2.37
CA SER A 137 -7.44 -2.51 -2.72
C SER A 137 -7.69 -3.22 -4.04
N THR A 138 -8.96 -3.42 -4.43
CA THR A 138 -9.33 -3.97 -5.74
C THR A 138 -8.95 -3.06 -6.90
N GLN A 139 -8.90 -1.74 -6.71
CA GLN A 139 -8.43 -0.81 -7.76
C GLN A 139 -6.91 -0.89 -7.97
N ILE A 140 -6.19 -1.45 -7.00
CA ILE A 140 -4.74 -1.71 -7.08
C ILE A 140 -4.46 -3.13 -7.60
N LEU A 141 -5.26 -4.11 -7.16
CA LEU A 141 -5.03 -5.54 -7.40
C LEU A 141 -5.75 -6.09 -8.64
N GLU A 142 -6.86 -5.51 -9.08
CA GLU A 142 -7.55 -5.89 -10.32
C GLU A 142 -7.16 -4.93 -11.45
N PRO A 143 -6.35 -5.36 -12.43
CA PRO A 143 -5.74 -4.51 -13.47
C PRO A 143 -6.71 -4.08 -14.57
N ALA A 144 -8.01 -4.02 -14.29
CA ALA A 144 -9.02 -3.52 -15.23
C ALA A 144 -9.02 -1.99 -15.33
N ASP A 145 -8.41 -1.29 -14.37
CA ASP A 145 -8.22 0.17 -14.43
C ASP A 145 -6.89 0.49 -15.16
N GLU A 146 -6.98 0.86 -16.44
CA GLU A 146 -5.85 1.39 -17.24
C GLU A 146 -5.08 2.52 -16.51
N ARG A 147 -5.75 3.22 -15.60
CA ARG A 147 -5.26 4.31 -14.74
C ARG A 147 -4.04 3.92 -13.90
N PHE A 148 -4.02 2.70 -13.37
CA PHE A 148 -2.93 2.22 -12.50
C PHE A 148 -1.76 1.66 -13.30
N ARG A 149 -2.03 1.11 -14.51
CA ARG A 149 -0.99 0.52 -15.37
C ARG A 149 0.00 1.56 -15.87
N THR A 150 -0.48 2.68 -16.41
CA THR A 150 0.40 3.70 -17.00
C THR A 150 1.35 4.29 -15.95
N GLY A 151 0.85 4.55 -14.74
CA GLY A 151 1.65 5.12 -13.65
C GLY A 151 2.66 4.18 -12.98
N LEU A 152 2.47 2.85 -13.06
CA LEU A 152 3.40 1.87 -12.50
C LEU A 152 4.43 1.35 -13.51
N GLN A 153 4.16 1.46 -14.82
CA GLN A 153 5.04 0.98 -15.89
C GLN A 153 6.12 1.98 -16.31
N GLU A 154 6.04 3.25 -15.89
CA GLU A 154 7.04 4.29 -16.21
C GLU A 154 8.21 4.37 -15.21
N ARG A 155 8.48 3.28 -14.46
CA ARG A 155 9.66 3.16 -13.58
C ARG A 155 10.82 2.41 -14.22
#